data_AF-A0AAN8E303-F1
#
_entry.id   AF-A0AAN8E303-F1
#
_cell.length_a   1.000
_cell.length_b   1.000
_cell.length_c   1.000
_cell.angle_alpha   90.00
_cell.angle_beta   90.00
_cell.angle_gamma   90.00
#
_symmetry.space_group_name_H-M   'P 1'
#
loop_
_entity.id
_entity.type
_entity.pdbx_description
1 polymer ?
#
loop_
_entity_poly.entity_id
_entity_poly.type
_entity_poly.pdbx_seq_one_letter_code
_entity_poly.pdbx_strand_id
1 'polypeptide(L)'
;MVQLFVTVAIVSLFSFCAPVRYFIQTHPGLYMASYLVFFATYIALSCCGDLRRQFPWNIILLVLFTLSMASMMGFMSSFYNTKSVVLCMGITSLVCLSVTMFSFQTKIDVTSYHGVLFSLCIVMLLCSITLSIVIPFGYVPWLHALYAVGGAILFTLFLAFDTQLLLGNKRYSISPEEYVFATLSLYLDIIYMFSFLLQIFGGGRR
;
A
#
# COMPACT_ATOMS: atom_id res chain seq x y z
N MET A 1 -12.84 -3.32 -1.13
CA MET A 1 -12.92 -3.62 -2.59
C MET A 1 -13.04 -2.36 -3.45
N VAL A 2 -13.94 -1.42 -3.16
CA VAL A 2 -14.07 -0.16 -3.93
C VAL A 2 -12.74 0.62 -3.98
N GLN A 3 -12.02 0.73 -2.86
CA GLN A 3 -10.73 1.44 -2.81
C GLN A 3 -9.70 0.87 -3.81
N LEU A 4 -9.54 -0.46 -3.83
CA LEU A 4 -8.63 -1.13 -4.76
C LEU A 4 -9.03 -0.90 -6.22
N PHE A 5 -10.33 -0.94 -6.53
CA PHE A 5 -10.83 -0.67 -7.88
C PHE A 5 -10.50 0.75 -8.33
N VAL A 6 -10.69 1.74 -7.45
CA VAL A 6 -10.31 3.14 -7.71
C VAL A 6 -8.81 3.24 -7.99
N THR A 7 -7.97 2.55 -7.20
CA THR A 7 -6.52 2.57 -7.41
C THR A 7 -6.10 1.93 -8.71
N VAL A 8 -6.67 0.76 -9.06
CA VAL A 8 -6.42 0.10 -10.34
C VAL A 8 -6.85 1.00 -11.50
N ALA A 9 -7.99 1.69 -11.39
CA ALA A 9 -8.46 2.61 -12.42
C ALA A 9 -7.50 3.79 -12.63
N ILE A 10 -7.05 4.43 -11.54
CA ILE A 10 -6.11 5.56 -11.61
C ILE A 10 -4.73 5.12 -12.11
N VAL A 11 -4.18 4.02 -11.58
CA VAL A 11 -2.90 3.44 -12.02
C VAL A 11 -2.95 3.07 -13.49
N SER A 12 -4.06 2.45 -13.94
CA SER A 12 -4.26 2.12 -15.34
C SER A 12 -4.35 3.38 -16.20
N LEU A 13 -5.14 4.37 -15.80
CA LEU A 13 -5.25 5.65 -16.53
C LEU A 13 -3.87 6.30 -16.70
N PHE A 14 -3.05 6.35 -15.64
CA PHE A 14 -1.74 7.01 -15.67
C PHE A 14 -0.68 6.17 -16.41
N SER A 15 -0.86 4.84 -16.49
CA SER A 15 0.07 3.93 -17.16
C SER A 15 -0.22 3.72 -18.64
N PHE A 16 -1.50 3.72 -19.05
CA PHE A 16 -1.94 3.44 -20.42
C PHE A 16 -2.24 4.70 -21.23
N CYS A 17 -2.67 5.80 -20.60
CA CYS A 17 -2.99 7.03 -21.30
C CYS A 17 -1.75 7.93 -21.41
N ALA A 18 -1.10 7.93 -22.58
CA ALA A 18 0.10 8.73 -22.86
C ALA A 18 -0.02 10.23 -22.49
N PRO A 19 -1.11 10.96 -22.82
CA PRO A 19 -1.21 12.39 -22.47
C PRO A 19 -1.30 12.61 -20.95
N VAL A 20 -2.02 11.75 -20.22
CA VAL A 20 -2.11 11.83 -18.75
C VAL A 20 -0.77 11.51 -18.11
N ARG A 21 -0.09 10.47 -18.61
CA ARG A 21 1.26 10.10 -18.19
C ARG A 21 2.24 11.25 -18.33
N TYR A 22 2.27 11.89 -19.50
CA TYR A 22 3.17 13.01 -19.76
C TYR A 22 2.83 14.22 -18.87
N PHE A 23 1.54 14.54 -18.72
CA PHE A 23 1.09 15.62 -17.86
C PHE A 23 1.51 15.43 -16.40
N ILE A 24 1.36 14.22 -15.86
CA ILE A 24 1.70 13.98 -14.45
C ILE A 24 3.23 14.02 -14.24
N GLN A 25 4.02 13.48 -15.17
CA GLN A 25 5.49 13.49 -15.08
C GLN A 25 6.10 14.90 -15.17
N THR A 26 5.44 15.81 -15.89
CA THR A 26 5.88 17.22 -16.01
C THR A 26 5.47 18.09 -14.82
N HIS A 27 4.50 17.65 -14.01
CA HIS A 27 3.98 18.40 -12.86
C HIS A 27 4.18 17.64 -11.53
N PRO A 28 5.43 17.51 -11.03
CA PRO A 28 5.72 16.82 -9.78
C PRO A 28 5.05 17.47 -8.55
N GLY A 29 4.60 18.72 -8.64
CA GLY A 29 3.79 19.36 -7.61
C GLY A 29 2.49 18.61 -7.29
N LEU A 30 1.91 17.89 -8.25
CA LEU A 30 0.71 17.07 -8.04
C LEU A 30 1.00 15.84 -7.17
N TYR A 31 2.20 15.27 -7.32
CA TYR A 31 2.66 14.17 -6.47
C TYR A 31 2.84 14.66 -5.02
N MET A 32 3.49 15.82 -4.82
CA MET A 32 3.67 16.41 -3.48
C MET A 32 2.35 16.80 -2.83
N ALA A 33 1.41 17.38 -3.58
CA ALA A 33 0.07 17.68 -3.08
C ALA A 33 -0.67 16.41 -2.65
N SER A 34 -0.62 15.35 -3.48
CA SER A 34 -1.24 14.06 -3.15
C SER A 34 -0.61 13.44 -1.89
N TYR A 35 0.71 13.56 -1.73
CA TYR A 35 1.43 13.11 -0.54
C TYR A 35 0.97 13.83 0.73
N LEU A 36 0.89 15.17 0.69
CA LEU A 36 0.42 15.95 1.84
C LEU A 36 -1.02 15.60 2.23
N VAL A 37 -1.91 15.45 1.24
CA VAL A 37 -3.31 15.08 1.46
C VAL A 37 -3.41 13.66 2.06
N PHE A 38 -2.60 12.72 1.59
CA PHE A 38 -2.54 11.36 2.14
C PHE A 38 -2.14 11.38 3.61
N PHE A 39 -1.05 12.08 3.97
CA PHE A 39 -0.62 12.16 5.37
C PHE A 39 -1.63 12.86 6.26
N ALA A 40 -2.20 13.99 5.81
CA ALA A 40 -3.21 14.71 6.58
C ALA A 40 -4.45 13.85 6.84
N THR A 41 -4.96 13.16 5.82
CA THR A 41 -6.12 12.27 5.95
C THR A 41 -5.83 11.04 6.80
N TYR A 42 -4.65 10.42 6.65
CA TYR A 42 -4.23 9.29 7.46
C TYR A 42 -4.11 9.66 8.95
N ILE A 43 -3.49 10.80 9.27
CA ILE A 43 -3.39 11.31 10.65
C ILE A 43 -4.78 11.62 11.19
N ALA A 44 -5.65 12.29 10.42
CA ALA A 44 -7.01 12.58 10.85
C ALA A 44 -7.80 11.29 11.17
N LEU A 45 -7.72 10.27 10.32
CA LEU A 45 -8.42 8.99 10.53
C LEU A 45 -7.82 8.14 11.66
N SER A 46 -6.53 8.29 11.93
CA SER A 46 -5.83 7.52 12.97
C SER A 46 -5.92 8.17 14.35
N CYS A 47 -5.77 9.50 14.43
CA CYS A 47 -5.69 10.25 15.67
C CYS A 47 -7.03 10.85 16.11
N CYS A 48 -7.98 11.08 15.20
CA CYS A 48 -9.26 11.70 15.52
C CYS A 48 -10.42 10.70 15.41
N GLY A 49 -10.73 10.02 16.53
CA GLY A 49 -11.82 9.05 16.61
C GLY A 49 -13.19 9.65 16.25
N ASP A 50 -13.46 10.90 16.64
CA ASP A 50 -14.76 11.55 16.38
C ASP A 50 -15.04 11.76 14.88
N LEU A 51 -14.05 12.20 14.11
CA LEU A 51 -14.14 12.37 12.66
C LEU A 51 -14.34 11.03 11.92
N ARG A 52 -13.77 9.95 12.46
CA ARG A 52 -13.94 8.58 11.93
C ARG A 52 -15.34 8.00 12.23
N ARG A 53 -16.02 8.48 13.27
CA ARG A 53 -17.34 7.99 13.69
C ARG A 53 -18.51 8.75 13.07
N GLN A 54 -18.34 10.03 12.82
CA GLN A 54 -19.43 10.88 12.36
C GLN A 54 -19.61 10.79 10.84
N PHE A 55 -20.83 10.43 10.42
CA PHE A 55 -21.26 10.63 9.05
C PHE A 55 -21.54 12.12 8.81
N PRO A 56 -21.11 12.74 7.70
CA PRO A 56 -20.47 12.14 6.51
C PRO A 56 -18.93 12.19 6.50
N TRP A 57 -18.30 12.74 7.55
CA TRP A 57 -16.86 13.01 7.60
C TRP A 57 -16.00 11.77 7.38
N ASN A 58 -16.39 10.64 7.96
CA ASN A 58 -15.68 9.37 7.82
C ASN A 58 -15.53 8.93 6.35
N ILE A 59 -16.59 9.04 5.54
CA ILE A 59 -16.58 8.68 4.12
C ILE A 59 -15.77 9.70 3.32
N ILE A 60 -15.93 11.00 3.59
CA ILE A 60 -15.20 12.05 2.89
C ILE A 60 -13.69 11.87 3.08
N LEU A 61 -13.24 11.68 4.33
CA LEU A 61 -11.83 11.44 4.63
C LEU A 61 -11.32 10.14 4.01
N LEU A 62 -12.12 9.07 4.01
CA LEU A 62 -11.74 7.79 3.40
C LEU A 62 -11.63 7.88 1.88
N VAL A 63 -12.52 8.61 1.22
CA VAL A 63 -12.44 8.88 -0.23
C VAL A 63 -11.22 9.72 -0.55
N LEU A 64 -10.97 10.79 0.21
CA LEU A 64 -9.83 11.67 0.00
C LEU A 64 -8.50 10.91 0.19
N PHE A 65 -8.39 10.11 1.25
CA PHE A 65 -7.28 9.19 1.50
C PHE A 65 -7.05 8.22 0.33
N THR A 66 -8.14 7.62 -0.17
CA THR A 66 -8.07 6.64 -1.26
C THR A 66 -7.61 7.30 -2.55
N LEU A 67 -8.18 8.45 -2.91
CA LEU A 67 -7.83 9.20 -4.11
C LEU A 67 -6.38 9.71 -4.06
N SER A 68 -5.94 10.23 -2.90
CA SER A 68 -4.56 10.71 -2.75
C SER A 68 -3.56 9.56 -2.87
N MET A 69 -3.82 8.42 -2.21
CA MET A 69 -2.94 7.25 -2.31
C MET A 69 -2.94 6.65 -3.72
N ALA A 70 -4.11 6.52 -4.34
CA ALA A 70 -4.24 6.05 -5.71
C ALA A 70 -3.49 6.96 -6.71
N SER A 71 -3.56 8.28 -6.51
CA SER A 71 -2.84 9.26 -7.34
C SER A 71 -1.32 9.18 -7.15
N MET A 72 -0.84 9.02 -5.92
CA MET A 72 0.59 8.78 -5.64
C MET A 72 1.09 7.50 -6.31
N MET A 73 0.32 6.41 -6.20
CA MET A 73 0.66 5.14 -6.82
C MET A 73 0.60 5.20 -8.33
N GLY A 74 -0.40 5.89 -8.90
CA GLY A 74 -0.49 6.18 -10.33
C GLY A 74 0.75 6.94 -10.82
N PHE A 75 1.16 7.99 -10.11
CA PHE A 75 2.37 8.74 -10.43
C PHE A 75 3.61 7.85 -10.42
N MET A 76 3.81 7.06 -9.37
CA MET A 76 4.95 6.14 -9.27
C MET A 76 4.94 5.08 -10.38
N SER A 77 3.78 4.48 -10.65
CA SER A 77 3.62 3.49 -11.73
C SER A 77 3.96 4.04 -13.10
N SER A 78 3.78 5.35 -13.31
CA SER A 78 4.06 6.03 -14.58
C SER A 78 5.53 5.99 -14.99
N PHE A 79 6.45 5.82 -14.04
CA PHE A 79 7.90 5.69 -14.31
C PHE A 79 8.31 4.27 -14.67
N TYR A 80 7.45 3.29 -14.44
CA TYR A 80 7.69 1.90 -14.77
C TYR A 80 7.16 1.54 -16.16
N ASN A 81 7.58 0.39 -16.68
CA ASN A 81 7.04 -0.12 -17.94
C ASN A 81 5.61 -0.64 -17.71
N THR A 82 4.67 -0.26 -18.58
CA THR A 82 3.27 -0.70 -18.51
C THR A 82 3.14 -2.22 -18.42
N LYS A 83 4.01 -2.98 -19.12
CA LYS A 83 4.05 -4.45 -19.02
C LYS A 83 4.36 -4.94 -17.60
N SER A 84 5.35 -4.32 -16.95
CA SER A 84 5.72 -4.61 -15.56
C SER A 84 4.61 -4.20 -14.59
N VAL A 85 3.94 -3.07 -14.83
CA VAL A 85 2.81 -2.60 -14.01
C VAL A 85 1.68 -3.63 -14.04
N VAL A 86 1.29 -4.11 -15.22
CA VAL A 86 0.25 -5.14 -15.37
C VAL A 86 0.65 -6.46 -14.71
N LEU A 87 1.91 -6.89 -14.89
CA LEU A 87 2.44 -8.08 -14.24
C LEU A 87 2.32 -7.97 -12.71
N CYS A 88 2.78 -6.85 -12.13
CA CYS A 88 2.71 -6.63 -10.69
C CYS A 88 1.27 -6.58 -10.18
N MET A 89 0.34 -5.95 -10.91
CA MET A 89 -1.08 -5.98 -10.55
C MET A 89 -1.64 -7.41 -10.50
N GLY A 90 -1.27 -8.26 -11.47
CA GLY A 90 -1.65 -9.67 -11.50
C GLY A 90 -1.10 -10.45 -10.31
N ILE A 91 0.20 -10.28 -10.00
CA ILE A 91 0.85 -10.93 -8.85
C ILE A 91 0.21 -10.47 -7.53
N THR A 92 0.03 -9.17 -7.34
CA THR A 92 -0.62 -8.59 -6.15
C THR A 92 -2.02 -9.16 -5.95
N SER A 93 -2.82 -9.26 -7.03
CA SER A 93 -4.16 -9.85 -6.95
C SER A 93 -4.11 -11.33 -6.57
N LEU A 94 -3.20 -12.11 -7.15
CA LEU A 94 -3.06 -13.53 -6.84
C LEU A 94 -2.62 -13.74 -5.38
N VAL A 95 -1.60 -13.00 -4.92
CA VAL A 95 -1.12 -13.07 -3.54
C VAL A 95 -2.24 -12.67 -2.57
N CYS A 96 -2.98 -11.60 -2.84
CA CYS A 96 -4.10 -11.17 -2.00
C CYS A 96 -5.18 -12.25 -1.88
N LEU A 97 -5.53 -12.91 -2.99
CA LEU A 97 -6.49 -14.02 -3.00
C LEU A 97 -5.97 -15.23 -2.22
N SER A 98 -4.71 -15.63 -2.47
CA SER A 98 -4.07 -16.76 -1.79
C SER A 98 -3.97 -16.53 -0.29
N VAL A 99 -3.54 -15.35 0.15
CA VAL A 99 -3.45 -14.98 1.58
C VAL A 99 -4.83 -14.96 2.21
N THR A 100 -5.82 -14.38 1.53
CA THR A 100 -7.20 -14.35 2.04
C THR A 100 -7.73 -15.77 2.24
N MET A 101 -7.59 -16.65 1.24
CA MET A 101 -8.00 -18.05 1.34
C MET A 101 -7.24 -18.78 2.47
N PHE A 102 -5.94 -18.56 2.59
CA PHE A 102 -5.12 -19.12 3.67
C PHE A 102 -5.63 -18.67 5.04
N SER A 103 -5.88 -17.37 5.24
CA SER A 103 -6.38 -16.81 6.50
C SER A 103 -7.75 -17.36 6.90
N PHE A 104 -8.61 -17.76 5.95
CA PHE A 104 -9.88 -18.41 6.24
C PHE A 104 -9.76 -19.89 6.67
N GLN A 105 -8.78 -20.62 6.12
CA GLN A 105 -8.66 -22.07 6.30
C GLN A 105 -7.71 -22.46 7.43
N THR A 106 -6.68 -21.64 7.64
CA THR A 106 -5.60 -21.97 8.56
C THR A 106 -6.08 -21.96 10.01
N LYS A 107 -5.60 -22.94 10.78
CA LYS A 107 -5.77 -22.97 12.24
C LYS A 107 -4.64 -22.24 12.96
N ILE A 108 -3.61 -21.82 12.22
CA ILE A 108 -2.48 -21.06 12.76
C ILE A 108 -2.95 -19.64 13.00
N ASP A 109 -2.84 -19.20 14.24
CA ASP A 109 -3.08 -17.81 14.61
C ASP A 109 -1.85 -16.96 14.28
N VAL A 110 -1.83 -16.35 13.10
CA VAL A 110 -0.79 -15.40 12.65
C VAL A 110 -0.83 -14.16 13.54
N THR A 111 -1.98 -13.83 14.15
CA THR A 111 -2.08 -12.65 14.99
C THR A 111 -1.08 -12.73 16.13
N SER A 112 -0.96 -13.87 16.82
CA SER A 112 0.01 -14.12 17.90
C SER A 112 1.47 -13.65 17.63
N TYR A 113 1.91 -13.52 16.37
CA TYR A 113 3.24 -13.04 15.98
C TYR A 113 3.38 -11.51 15.81
N HIS A 114 2.48 -10.70 16.37
CA HIS A 114 2.53 -9.22 16.35
C HIS A 114 3.94 -8.64 16.58
N GLY A 115 4.66 -9.16 17.58
CA GLY A 115 6.00 -8.66 17.95
C GLY A 115 7.07 -8.94 16.90
N VAL A 116 6.92 -10.02 16.13
CA VAL A 116 7.83 -10.35 15.01
C VAL A 116 7.57 -9.41 13.83
N LEU A 117 6.30 -9.13 13.52
CA LEU A 117 5.96 -8.15 12.48
C LEU A 117 6.46 -6.76 12.82
N PHE A 118 6.33 -6.35 14.10
CA PHE A 118 6.87 -5.09 14.58
C PHE A 118 8.40 -5.01 14.44
N SER A 119 9.13 -6.06 14.83
CA SER A 119 10.59 -6.07 14.71
C SER A 119 11.06 -6.05 13.24
N LEU A 120 10.39 -6.80 12.35
CA LEU A 120 10.65 -6.76 10.91
C LEU A 120 10.39 -5.37 10.30
N CYS A 121 9.33 -4.68 10.73
CA CYS A 121 9.05 -3.30 10.35
C CYS A 121 10.19 -2.35 10.72
N ILE A 122 10.71 -2.44 11.96
CA ILE A 122 11.84 -1.62 12.41
C ILE A 122 13.09 -1.91 11.58
N VAL A 123 13.40 -3.18 11.30
CA VAL A 123 14.54 -3.55 10.46
C VAL A 123 14.40 -2.94 9.06
N MET A 124 13.24 -3.07 8.43
CA MET A 124 12.96 -2.49 7.13
C MET A 124 13.06 -0.96 7.12
N LEU A 125 12.61 -0.30 8.19
CA LEU A 125 12.73 1.15 8.34
C LEU A 125 14.20 1.59 8.41
N LEU A 126 15.01 0.91 9.22
CA LEU A 126 16.46 1.19 9.34
C LEU A 126 17.21 0.91 8.04
N CYS A 127 16.86 -0.17 7.32
CA CYS A 127 17.39 -0.45 5.99
C CYS A 127 17.05 0.66 4.99
N SER A 128 15.82 1.19 5.01
CA SER A 128 15.38 2.28 4.13
C SER A 128 16.16 3.58 4.37
N ILE A 129 16.35 3.95 5.64
CA ILE A 129 17.16 5.13 6.01
C ILE A 129 18.60 4.95 5.54
N THR A 130 19.17 3.77 5.77
CA THR A 130 20.55 3.45 5.38
C THR A 130 20.71 3.52 3.86
N LEU A 131 19.78 2.91 3.10
CA LEU A 131 19.77 2.99 1.63
C LEU A 131 19.65 4.45 1.15
N SER A 132 18.77 5.25 1.75
CA SER A 132 18.60 6.66 1.39
C SER A 132 19.88 7.49 1.58
N ILE A 133 20.67 7.17 2.61
CA ILE A 133 21.97 7.81 2.86
C ILE A 133 23.05 7.30 1.90
N VAL A 134 23.05 6.01 1.56
CA VAL A 134 24.08 5.39 0.71
C VAL A 134 23.89 5.69 -0.78
N ILE A 135 22.64 5.81 -1.27
CA ILE A 135 22.32 6.04 -2.68
C ILE A 135 23.10 7.23 -3.29
N PRO A 136 23.20 8.41 -2.64
CA PRO A 136 24.03 9.53 -3.12
C PRO A 136 25.52 9.21 -3.29
N PHE A 137 26.07 8.25 -2.54
CA PHE A 137 27.49 7.86 -2.59
C PHE A 137 27.76 6.68 -3.53
N GLY A 138 26.73 5.99 -4.00
CA GLY A 138 26.84 4.88 -4.94
C GLY A 138 25.62 3.96 -4.88
N TYR A 139 24.96 3.76 -6.03
CA TYR A 139 23.82 2.85 -6.11
C TYR A 139 24.26 1.39 -6.09
N VAL A 140 23.72 0.62 -5.14
CA VAL A 140 24.01 -0.81 -4.96
C VAL A 140 22.76 -1.65 -5.33
N PRO A 141 22.68 -2.18 -6.57
CA PRO A 141 21.44 -2.78 -7.08
C PRO A 141 20.97 -4.02 -6.29
N TRP A 142 21.91 -4.87 -5.87
CA TRP A 142 21.56 -6.12 -5.17
C TRP A 142 20.96 -5.85 -3.77
N LEU A 143 21.44 -4.80 -3.08
CA LEU A 143 20.91 -4.40 -1.77
C LEU A 143 19.50 -3.82 -1.90
N HIS A 144 19.26 -3.00 -2.93
CA HIS A 144 17.92 -2.50 -3.25
C HIS A 144 16.96 -3.63 -3.61
N ALA A 145 17.41 -4.62 -4.38
CA ALA A 145 16.60 -5.79 -4.71
C ALA A 145 16.23 -6.61 -3.46
N LEU A 146 17.19 -6.84 -2.56
CA LEU A 146 16.94 -7.53 -1.29
C LEU A 146 15.94 -6.78 -0.41
N TYR A 147 16.07 -5.46 -0.32
CA TYR A 147 15.13 -4.59 0.37
C TYR A 147 13.71 -4.72 -0.22
N ALA A 148 13.60 -4.70 -1.54
CA ALA A 148 12.30 -4.79 -2.21
C ALA A 148 11.64 -6.16 -1.99
N VAL A 149 12.39 -7.26 -2.08
CA VAL A 149 11.90 -8.62 -1.78
C VAL A 149 11.48 -8.73 -0.31
N GLY A 150 12.29 -8.24 0.61
CA GLY A 150 11.96 -8.21 2.04
C GLY A 150 10.67 -7.44 2.33
N GLY A 151 10.49 -6.28 1.69
CA GLY A 151 9.27 -5.49 1.80
C GLY A 151 8.03 -6.20 1.24
N ALA A 152 8.14 -6.84 0.08
CA ALA A 152 7.03 -7.61 -0.49
C ALA A 152 6.60 -8.76 0.44
N ILE A 153 7.55 -9.49 1.03
CA ILE A 153 7.27 -10.57 1.99
C ILE A 153 6.62 -9.99 3.26
N LEU A 154 7.19 -8.91 3.82
CA LEU A 154 6.68 -8.30 5.04
C LEU A 154 5.23 -7.83 4.89
N PHE A 155 4.90 -7.13 3.80
CA PHE A 155 3.53 -6.67 3.56
C PHE A 155 2.57 -7.81 3.20
N THR A 156 3.07 -8.93 2.66
CA THR A 156 2.28 -10.16 2.52
C THR A 156 1.93 -10.76 3.89
N LEU A 157 2.86 -10.70 4.85
CA LEU A 157 2.61 -11.15 6.23
C LEU A 157 1.67 -10.20 6.98
N PHE A 158 1.79 -8.88 6.80
CA PHE A 158 0.82 -7.91 7.32
C PHE A 158 -0.58 -8.15 6.75
N LEU A 159 -0.69 -8.39 5.45
CA LEU A 159 -1.97 -8.72 4.83
C LEU A 159 -2.60 -9.97 5.47
N ALA A 160 -1.80 -11.01 5.74
CA ALA A 160 -2.28 -12.23 6.40
C ALA A 160 -2.74 -11.93 7.84
N PHE A 161 -1.93 -11.16 8.57
CA PHE A 161 -2.19 -10.71 9.93
C PHE A 161 -3.48 -9.90 10.04
N ASP A 162 -3.63 -8.84 9.25
CA ASP A 162 -4.79 -7.95 9.28
C ASP A 162 -6.05 -8.65 8.78
N THR A 163 -5.92 -9.53 7.77
CA THR A 163 -7.05 -10.36 7.32
C THR A 163 -7.50 -11.30 8.43
N GLN A 164 -6.58 -11.93 9.16
CA GLN A 164 -6.94 -12.80 10.28
C GLN A 164 -7.50 -12.02 11.47
N LEU A 165 -6.97 -10.84 11.77
CA LEU A 165 -7.51 -9.97 12.82
C LEU A 165 -8.97 -9.60 12.52
N LEU A 166 -9.27 -9.25 11.27
CA LEU A 166 -10.63 -8.99 10.80
C LEU A 166 -11.53 -10.23 10.86
N LEU A 167 -10.99 -11.41 10.57
CA LEU A 167 -11.73 -12.68 10.61
C LEU A 167 -11.88 -13.26 12.01
N GLY A 168 -10.98 -12.98 12.94
CA GLY A 168 -10.98 -13.47 14.32
C GLY A 168 -11.95 -12.72 15.22
N ASN A 169 -12.22 -11.44 14.89
CA ASN A 169 -13.14 -10.57 15.62
C ASN A 169 -14.64 -10.89 15.35
N LYS A 170 -15.02 -12.17 15.18
CA LYS A 170 -16.38 -12.64 14.80
C LYS A 170 -17.50 -12.37 15.82
N ARG A 171 -17.25 -11.63 16.89
CA ARG A 171 -18.24 -11.42 17.95
C ARG A 171 -18.39 -9.93 18.24
N TYR A 172 -19.60 -9.45 17.98
CA TYR A 172 -20.14 -8.13 18.31
C TYR A 172 -19.83 -7.03 17.29
N SER A 173 -20.84 -6.18 17.08
CA SER A 173 -20.89 -5.02 16.19
C SER A 173 -19.51 -4.36 16.02
N ILE A 174 -18.84 -4.61 14.90
CA ILE A 174 -17.64 -3.86 14.52
C ILE A 174 -18.02 -2.39 14.58
N SER A 175 -17.42 -1.67 15.54
CA SER A 175 -17.63 -0.23 15.64
C SER A 175 -17.26 0.39 14.29
N PRO A 176 -17.97 1.41 13.79
CA PRO A 176 -17.60 2.10 12.56
C PRO A 176 -16.12 2.48 12.51
N GLU A 177 -15.53 2.72 13.68
CA GLU A 177 -14.11 2.95 13.90
C GLU A 177 -13.19 1.81 13.46
N GLU A 178 -13.48 0.60 13.92
CA GLU A 178 -12.67 -0.59 13.67
C GLU A 178 -12.77 -1.00 12.20
N TYR A 179 -13.95 -0.86 11.59
CA TYR A 179 -14.14 -1.15 10.17
C TYR A 179 -13.31 -0.22 9.29
N VAL A 180 -13.35 1.09 9.56
CA VAL A 180 -12.57 2.08 8.80
C VAL A 180 -11.09 1.79 8.96
N PHE A 181 -10.61 1.59 10.19
CA PHE A 181 -9.19 1.31 10.43
C PHE A 181 -8.73 0.01 9.75
N ALA A 182 -9.47 -1.09 9.89
CA ALA A 182 -9.14 -2.35 9.23
C ALA A 182 -9.14 -2.25 7.70
N THR A 183 -10.08 -1.48 7.14
CA THR A 183 -10.14 -1.21 5.70
C THR A 183 -8.93 -0.40 5.23
N LEU A 184 -8.50 0.60 6.01
CA LEU A 184 -7.29 1.39 5.73
C LEU A 184 -6.03 0.52 5.77
N SER A 185 -5.85 -0.31 6.80
CA SER A 185 -4.66 -1.15 6.95
C SER A 185 -4.55 -2.19 5.83
N LEU A 186 -5.63 -2.94 5.55
CA LEU A 186 -5.66 -3.89 4.42
C LEU A 186 -5.37 -3.23 3.08
N TYR A 187 -5.89 -2.01 2.87
CA TYR A 187 -5.62 -1.26 1.64
C TYR A 187 -4.14 -0.85 1.55
N LEU A 188 -3.55 -0.35 2.63
CA LEU A 188 -2.13 0.01 2.67
C LEU A 188 -1.24 -1.21 2.42
N ASP A 189 -1.55 -2.35 3.01
CA ASP A 189 -0.75 -3.57 2.83
C ASP A 189 -0.68 -3.99 1.37
N ILE A 190 -1.82 -4.01 0.68
CA ILE A 190 -1.89 -4.39 -0.74
C ILE A 190 -1.13 -3.38 -1.60
N ILE A 191 -1.27 -2.08 -1.30
CA ILE A 191 -0.64 -1.01 -2.06
C ILE A 191 0.89 -1.01 -1.88
N TYR A 192 1.38 -1.18 -0.66
CA TYR A 192 2.82 -1.26 -0.39
C TYR A 192 3.42 -2.54 -0.96
N MET A 193 2.74 -3.68 -0.84
CA MET A 193 3.13 -4.92 -1.51
C MET A 193 3.28 -4.71 -3.03
N PHE A 194 2.30 -4.06 -3.67
CA PHE A 194 2.37 -3.72 -5.09
C PHE A 194 3.55 -2.77 -5.42
N SER A 195 3.82 -1.76 -4.58
CA SER A 195 4.97 -0.86 -4.73
C SER A 195 6.30 -1.62 -4.69
N PHE A 196 6.45 -2.57 -3.76
CA PHE A 196 7.65 -3.40 -3.67
C PHE A 196 7.79 -4.35 -4.86
N LEU A 197 6.69 -4.94 -5.34
CA LEU A 197 6.70 -5.74 -6.56
C LEU A 197 7.12 -4.91 -7.78
N LEU A 198 6.65 -3.66 -7.89
CA LEU A 198 7.13 -2.73 -8.91
C LEU A 198 8.63 -2.46 -8.78
N GLN A 199 9.21 -2.35 -7.58
CA GLN A 199 10.65 -2.18 -7.45
C GLN A 199 11.44 -3.42 -7.91
N ILE A 200 10.87 -4.62 -7.78
CA ILE A 200 11.49 -5.89 -8.21
C ILE A 200 11.39 -6.08 -9.73
N PHE A 201 10.18 -5.95 -10.29
CA PHE A 201 9.90 -6.28 -11.70
C PHE A 201 9.82 -5.05 -12.61
N GLY A 202 9.92 -3.85 -12.04
CA GLY A 202 9.61 -2.59 -12.71
C GLY A 202 10.57 -2.19 -13.81
N GLY A 203 11.76 -2.79 -13.89
CA GLY A 203 12.75 -2.62 -14.97
C GLY A 203 12.61 -1.28 -15.69
N GLY A 204 13.11 -0.20 -15.06
CA GLY A 204 12.86 1.17 -15.51
C GLY A 204 13.06 1.34 -17.01
N ARG A 205 12.11 2.02 -17.67
CA ARG A 205 12.35 2.58 -19.00
C ARG A 205 13.34 3.74 -18.78
N ARG A 206 14.63 3.44 -18.90
CA ARG A 206 15.65 4.49 -19.04
C ARG A 206 15.31 5.37 -20.22
#